data_AF-A0A7K6ACE9-F1
#
_entry.id   AF-A0A7K6ACE9-F1
#
_cell.length_a   1.000
_cell.length_b   1.000
_cell.length_c   1.000
_cell.angle_alpha   90.00
_cell.angle_beta   90.00
_cell.angle_gamma   90.00
#
_symmetry.space_group_name_H-M   'P 1'
#
loop_
_entity.id
_entity.type
_entity.pdbx_description
1 polymer ?
#
loop_
_entity_poly.entity_id
_entity_poly.type
_entity_poly.pdbx_seq_one_letter_code
_entity_poly.pdbx_strand_id
1 'polypeptide(L)'
;QDAEVVRTRDPQRLAQCDVVVDVGGEYDPERHRYDHHQRSFTESMRSLRPDKPWSTKLSSAGLVYCHFGSQILAELLGQPEDGPVVTALYDKAEGEPRYALTSTLSARVGHLNPRWNDPDQDTEVG
;
A
#
# COMPACT_ATOMS: atom_id res chain seq x y z
N GLN A 1 18.45 11.77 -10.91
CA GLN A 1 19.61 12.56 -10.44
C GLN A 1 19.98 12.03 -9.06
N ASP A 2 21.27 12.02 -8.71
CA ASP A 2 21.88 11.22 -7.62
C ASP A 2 21.11 11.29 -6.29
N ALA A 3 20.54 10.15 -5.88
CA ALA A 3 19.83 10.00 -4.61
C ALA A 3 20.63 9.06 -3.69
N GLU A 4 20.78 9.45 -2.42
CA GLU A 4 21.42 8.62 -1.41
C GLU A 4 20.46 7.51 -0.96
N VAL A 5 20.88 6.25 -1.08
CA VAL A 5 20.11 5.10 -0.59
C VAL A 5 20.62 4.72 0.80
N VAL A 6 19.82 5.05 1.82
CA VAL A 6 20.10 4.69 3.20
C VAL A 6 19.15 3.56 3.62
N ARG A 7 19.69 2.42 4.04
CA ARG A 7 18.89 1.34 4.66
C ARG A 7 18.79 1.58 6.16
N THR A 8 17.59 1.77 6.69
CA THR A 8 17.37 2.01 8.11
C THR A 8 15.98 1.53 8.54
N ARG A 9 15.84 1.13 9.81
CA ARG A 9 14.57 0.92 10.52
C ARG A 9 14.43 1.85 11.73
N ASP A 10 15.36 2.79 11.90
CA ASP A 10 15.38 3.73 13.03
C ASP A 10 14.21 4.74 12.94
N PRO A 11 13.27 4.73 13.89
CA PRO A 11 12.14 5.66 13.90
C PRO A 11 12.57 7.14 13.93
N GLN A 12 13.71 7.46 14.56
CA GLN A 12 14.17 8.85 14.64
C GLN A 12 14.64 9.38 13.29
N ARG A 13 15.23 8.52 12.45
CA ARG A 13 15.59 8.89 11.07
C ARG A 13 14.35 9.00 10.18
N LEU A 14 13.39 8.09 10.33
CA LEU A 14 12.12 8.16 9.60
C LEU A 14 11.30 9.42 9.96
N ALA A 15 11.37 9.86 11.22
CA ALA A 15 10.71 11.09 11.68
C ALA A 15 11.25 12.36 10.98
N GLN A 16 12.48 12.32 10.45
CA GLN A 16 13.10 13.45 9.72
C GLN A 16 12.68 13.50 8.25
N CYS A 17 12.11 12.44 7.70
CA CYS A 17 11.68 12.40 6.31
C CYS A 17 10.42 13.23 6.09
N ASP A 18 10.36 13.95 4.96
CA ASP A 18 9.16 14.70 4.56
C ASP A 18 7.98 13.76 4.30
N VAL A 19 8.24 12.64 3.62
CA VAL A 19 7.26 11.62 3.27
C VAL A 19 7.79 10.25 3.65
N VAL A 20 6.94 9.41 4.24
CA VAL A 20 7.26 8.01 4.57
C VAL A 20 6.14 7.12 4.06
N VAL A 21 6.50 6.07 3.32
CA VAL A 21 5.57 5.16 2.65
C VAL A 21 5.98 3.73 2.98
N ASP A 22 5.00 2.87 3.29
CA ASP A 22 5.20 1.42 3.48
C ASP A 22 6.02 0.99 4.70
N VAL A 23 6.58 1.94 5.44
CA VAL A 23 7.38 1.71 6.63
C VAL A 23 7.02 2.71 7.72
N GLY A 24 7.45 2.44 8.95
CA GLY A 24 7.28 3.34 10.09
C GLY A 24 6.07 3.03 10.97
N GLY A 25 5.17 2.16 10.52
CA GLY A 25 4.05 1.67 11.33
C GLY A 25 2.97 2.72 11.61
N GLU A 26 2.88 3.77 10.80
CA GLU A 26 1.96 4.90 11.00
C GLU A 26 1.23 5.28 9.70
N TYR A 27 -0.08 5.52 9.82
CA TYR A 27 -0.87 6.19 8.78
C TYR A 27 -1.35 7.53 9.32
N ASP A 28 -0.81 8.61 8.76
CA ASP A 28 -1.14 9.99 9.09
C ASP A 28 -0.98 10.83 7.80
N PRO A 29 -2.08 11.19 7.12
CA PRO A 29 -2.00 11.94 5.86
C PRO A 29 -1.55 13.39 6.05
N GLU A 30 -1.76 13.99 7.23
CA GLU A 30 -1.29 15.36 7.52
C GLU A 30 0.23 15.41 7.66
N ARG A 31 0.82 14.32 8.14
CA ARG A 31 2.28 14.15 8.27
C ARG A 31 2.90 13.36 7.11
N HIS A 32 2.15 13.09 6.04
CA HIS A 32 2.60 12.29 4.90
C HIS A 32 3.20 10.94 5.29
N ARG A 33 2.54 10.22 6.19
CA ARG A 33 2.85 8.85 6.61
C ARG A 33 1.82 7.90 6.02
N TYR A 34 2.26 7.00 5.15
CA TYR A 34 1.39 6.11 4.39
C TYR A 34 1.86 4.66 4.53
N ASP A 35 1.80 4.13 5.75
CA ASP A 35 2.04 2.71 6.02
C ASP A 35 0.72 2.00 6.38
N HIS A 36 0.61 0.73 6.00
CA HIS A 36 -0.56 -0.12 6.22
C HIS A 36 -0.24 -1.40 7.03
N HIS A 37 1.02 -1.59 7.42
CA HIS A 37 1.48 -2.80 8.13
C HIS A 37 0.99 -2.90 9.59
N GLN A 38 0.20 -1.95 10.09
CA GLN A 38 -0.33 -2.01 11.43
C GLN A 38 -1.41 -3.11 11.52
N ARG A 39 -1.36 -3.95 12.55
CA ARG A 39 -2.37 -5.01 12.75
C ARG A 39 -3.79 -4.45 12.86
N SER A 40 -3.93 -3.24 13.39
CA SER A 40 -5.20 -2.52 13.53
C SER A 40 -5.64 -1.80 12.26
N PHE A 41 -4.83 -1.77 11.20
CA PHE A 41 -5.16 -1.04 9.98
C PHE A 41 -6.34 -1.69 9.26
N THR A 42 -7.40 -0.89 9.06
CA THR A 42 -8.64 -1.31 8.41
C THR A 42 -9.13 -0.31 7.37
N GLU A 43 -8.34 0.71 7.04
CA GLU A 43 -8.77 1.75 6.11
C GLU A 43 -8.92 1.21 4.69
N SER A 44 -9.96 1.70 4.03
CA SER A 44 -10.35 1.41 2.65
C SER A 44 -10.69 2.72 1.94
N MET A 45 -10.84 2.70 0.61
CA MET A 45 -11.35 3.89 -0.09
C MET A 45 -12.68 4.37 0.50
N ARG A 46 -13.61 3.46 0.83
CA ARG A 46 -14.91 3.79 1.41
C ARG A 46 -14.83 4.43 2.79
N SER A 47 -13.90 4.00 3.64
CA SER A 47 -13.76 4.59 4.99
C SER A 47 -13.17 5.99 4.94
N LEU A 48 -12.24 6.24 4.00
CA LEU A 48 -11.59 7.53 3.83
C LEU A 48 -12.36 8.50 2.91
N ARG A 49 -13.13 7.97 1.97
CA ARG A 49 -13.93 8.70 0.96
C ARG A 49 -15.33 8.07 0.91
N PRO A 50 -16.28 8.54 1.74
CA PRO A 50 -17.60 7.91 1.89
C PRO A 50 -18.47 7.86 0.63
N ASP A 51 -18.16 8.69 -0.39
CA ASP A 51 -18.80 8.68 -1.70
C ASP A 51 -18.35 7.49 -2.58
N LYS A 52 -17.31 6.76 -2.17
CA LYS A 52 -16.74 5.64 -2.93
C LYS A 52 -17.21 4.29 -2.36
N PRO A 53 -17.51 3.30 -3.23
CA PRO A 53 -18.08 2.03 -2.78
C PRO A 53 -17.04 1.00 -2.31
N TRP A 54 -15.75 1.21 -2.58
CA TRP A 54 -14.73 0.16 -2.43
C TRP A 54 -14.27 -0.03 -0.97
N SER A 55 -14.44 -1.24 -0.46
CA SER A 55 -14.11 -1.63 0.91
C SER A 55 -12.81 -2.43 1.05
N THR A 56 -12.09 -2.65 -0.06
CA THR A 56 -10.77 -3.30 -0.04
C THR A 56 -9.81 -2.49 0.84
N LYS A 57 -9.07 -3.17 1.73
CA LYS A 57 -8.05 -2.51 2.55
C LYS A 57 -6.97 -1.93 1.66
N LEU A 58 -6.61 -0.67 1.90
CA LEU A 58 -5.62 0.02 1.09
C LEU A 58 -4.20 -0.46 1.42
N SER A 59 -3.39 -0.62 0.38
CA SER A 59 -1.93 -0.67 0.51
C SER A 59 -1.37 0.73 0.66
N SER A 60 -0.08 0.86 0.95
CA SER A 60 0.64 2.15 0.98
C SER A 60 0.47 2.94 -0.32
N ALA A 61 0.58 2.28 -1.48
CA ALA A 61 0.31 2.90 -2.78
C ALA A 61 -1.17 3.29 -2.94
N GLY A 62 -2.09 2.48 -2.41
CA GLY A 62 -3.52 2.78 -2.37
C GLY A 62 -3.85 4.00 -1.51
N LEU A 63 -3.17 4.19 -0.38
CA LEU A 63 -3.30 5.36 0.48
C LEU A 63 -2.80 6.62 -0.24
N VAL A 64 -1.62 6.56 -0.85
CA VAL A 64 -1.09 7.66 -1.67
C VAL A 64 -2.06 8.00 -2.80
N TYR A 65 -2.61 6.99 -3.49
CA TYR A 65 -3.59 7.19 -4.54
C TYR A 65 -4.91 7.79 -4.01
N CYS A 66 -5.39 7.38 -2.83
CA CYS A 66 -6.59 7.94 -2.20
C CYS A 66 -6.48 9.45 -1.95
N HIS A 67 -5.29 9.92 -1.55
CA HIS A 67 -5.06 11.34 -1.21
C HIS A 67 -4.67 12.19 -2.42
N PHE A 68 -3.91 11.64 -3.37
CA PHE A 68 -3.30 12.42 -4.45
C PHE A 68 -3.66 11.94 -5.86
N GLY A 69 -4.40 10.84 -5.99
CA GLY A 69 -4.64 10.17 -7.28
C GLY A 69 -5.34 11.07 -8.29
N SER A 70 -6.34 11.85 -7.86
CA SER A 70 -7.03 12.82 -8.73
C SER A 70 -6.08 13.91 -9.23
N GLN A 71 -5.29 14.50 -8.34
CA GLN A 71 -4.28 15.51 -8.68
C GLN A 71 -3.21 14.95 -9.63
N ILE A 72 -2.69 13.75 -9.36
CA ILE A 72 -1.70 13.08 -10.22
C ILE A 72 -2.28 12.84 -11.62
N LEU A 73 -3.52 12.35 -11.71
CA LEU A 73 -4.20 12.12 -12.98
C LEU A 73 -4.43 13.42 -13.74
N ALA A 74 -4.85 14.48 -13.05
CA ALA A 74 -5.06 15.81 -13.63
C ALA A 74 -3.78 16.33 -14.30
N GLU A 75 -2.66 16.29 -13.57
CA GLU A 75 -1.35 16.72 -14.05
C GLU A 75 -0.87 15.87 -15.25
N LEU A 76 -0.96 14.54 -15.15
CA LEU A 76 -0.52 13.64 -16.21
C LEU A 76 -1.34 13.78 -17.51
N LEU A 77 -2.62 14.14 -17.40
CA LEU A 77 -3.53 14.27 -18.53
C LEU A 77 -3.66 15.71 -19.05
N GLY A 78 -3.15 16.70 -18.31
CA GLY A 78 -3.38 18.11 -18.59
C GLY A 78 -4.87 18.48 -18.57
N GLN A 79 -5.65 17.85 -17.67
CA GLN A 79 -7.09 18.05 -17.53
C GLN A 79 -7.42 18.65 -16.14
N PRO A 80 -8.56 19.34 -15.98
CA PRO A 80 -9.03 19.76 -14.66
C PRO A 80 -9.22 18.55 -13.73
N GLU A 81 -8.84 18.68 -12.47
CA GLU A 81 -8.92 17.61 -11.47
C GLU A 81 -10.36 17.15 -11.22
N ASP A 82 -11.31 18.09 -11.21
CA ASP A 82 -12.75 17.85 -11.10
C ASP A 82 -13.40 17.51 -12.46
N GLY A 83 -12.59 17.41 -13.52
CA GLY A 83 -13.05 17.07 -14.85
C GLY A 83 -13.64 15.65 -14.93
N PRO A 84 -14.58 15.41 -15.85
CA PRO A 84 -15.25 14.11 -15.97
C PRO A 84 -14.27 12.98 -16.35
N VAL A 85 -13.20 13.29 -17.07
CA VAL A 85 -12.16 12.31 -17.45
C VAL A 85 -11.36 11.87 -16.23
N VAL A 86 -10.89 12.81 -15.41
CA VAL A 86 -10.11 12.51 -14.19
C VAL A 86 -10.98 11.75 -13.20
N THR A 87 -12.22 12.20 -12.99
CA THR A 87 -13.17 11.53 -12.09
C THR A 87 -13.44 10.10 -12.54
N ALA A 88 -13.70 9.87 -13.83
CA ALA A 88 -13.95 8.53 -14.35
C ALA A 88 -12.73 7.60 -14.22
N LEU A 89 -11.51 8.13 -14.37
CA LEU A 89 -10.28 7.34 -14.21
C LEU A 89 -9.96 7.05 -12.74
N TYR A 90 -10.14 8.05 -11.88
CA TYR A 90 -10.02 7.88 -10.44
C TYR A 90 -10.95 6.79 -9.92
N ASP A 91 -12.18 6.76 -10.45
CA ASP A 91 -13.19 5.79 -10.06
C ASP A 91 -13.02 4.39 -10.67
N LYS A 92 -12.03 4.22 -11.55
CA LYS A 92 -11.75 2.92 -12.19
C LYS A 92 -10.72 2.09 -11.43
N ALA A 93 -10.18 2.60 -10.32
CA ALA A 93 -9.07 1.99 -9.59
C ALA A 93 -9.38 0.62 -8.98
N GLU A 94 -10.65 0.34 -8.67
CA GLU A 94 -11.09 -0.93 -8.06
C GLU A 94 -12.21 -1.53 -8.94
N GLY A 95 -11.80 -2.31 -9.94
CA GLY A 95 -12.70 -3.14 -10.74
C GLY A 95 -12.89 -4.54 -10.13
N GLU A 96 -13.86 -5.29 -10.66
CA GLU A 96 -14.04 -6.70 -10.29
C GLU A 96 -12.72 -7.48 -10.38
N PRO A 97 -12.31 -8.21 -9.33
CA PRO A 97 -11.10 -9.03 -9.35
C PRO A 97 -11.13 -9.97 -10.55
N ARG A 98 -10.24 -9.73 -11.53
CA ARG A 98 -10.19 -10.54 -12.77
C ARG A 98 -9.68 -11.95 -12.55
N TYR A 99 -9.18 -12.25 -11.35
CA TYR A 99 -8.76 -13.57 -10.94
C TYR A 99 -8.98 -13.74 -9.44
N ALA A 100 -9.30 -14.96 -9.03
CA ALA A 100 -9.31 -15.38 -7.64
C ALA A 100 -8.18 -16.40 -7.44
N LEU A 101 -7.13 -16.03 -6.71
CA LEU A 101 -6.13 -16.99 -6.26
C LEU A 101 -6.70 -17.76 -5.07
N THR A 102 -7.11 -19.01 -5.28
CA THR A 102 -7.68 -19.89 -4.25
C THR A 102 -6.63 -20.61 -3.40
N SER A 103 -5.34 -20.36 -3.68
CA SER A 103 -4.20 -21.01 -3.02
C SER A 103 -3.21 -19.95 -2.55
N THR A 104 -2.72 -20.06 -1.32
CA THR A 104 -1.67 -19.18 -0.81
C THR A 104 -0.30 -19.58 -1.37
N LEU A 105 0.67 -18.65 -1.37
CA LEU A 105 2.06 -18.97 -1.71
C LEU A 105 2.57 -20.13 -0.85
N SER A 106 2.30 -20.09 0.46
CA SER A 106 2.64 -21.15 1.42
C SER A 106 2.07 -22.53 1.04
N ALA A 107 0.86 -22.59 0.48
CA ALA A 107 0.30 -23.86 0.00
C ALA A 107 1.03 -24.39 -1.25
N ARG A 108 1.57 -23.50 -2.10
CA ARG A 108 2.29 -23.87 -3.32
C ARG A 108 3.76 -24.22 -3.08
N VAL A 109 4.40 -23.56 -2.11
CA VAL A 109 5.81 -23.79 -1.77
C VAL A 109 5.99 -24.67 -0.54
N GLY A 110 4.90 -25.15 0.08
CA GLY A 110 4.96 -25.95 1.29
C GLY A 110 5.77 -27.25 1.16
N HIS A 111 5.99 -27.74 -0.06
CA HIS A 111 6.88 -28.87 -0.31
C HIS A 111 8.37 -28.53 -0.15
N LEU A 112 8.73 -27.24 -0.17
CA LEU A 112 10.07 -26.70 0.08
C LEU A 112 10.30 -26.40 1.56
N ASN A 113 9.25 -26.42 2.39
CA ASN A 113 9.41 -26.24 3.83
C ASN A 113 10.12 -27.45 4.43
N PRO A 114 11.05 -27.25 5.39
CA PRO A 114 11.64 -28.34 6.16
C PRO A 114 10.56 -29.18 6.82
N ARG A 115 10.81 -30.49 6.95
CA ARG A 115 9.90 -31.35 7.71
C ARG A 115 10.01 -31.01 9.20
N TRP A 116 8.98 -31.29 9.98
CA TRP A 116 8.96 -31.00 11.43
C TRP A 116 10.11 -31.64 12.23
N ASN A 117 10.78 -32.66 11.66
CA ASN A 117 11.88 -33.39 12.26
C ASN A 117 13.22 -33.18 11.52
N ASP A 118 13.32 -32.14 10.68
CA ASP A 118 14.57 -31.76 10.02
C ASP A 118 15.47 -31.01 11.02
N PRO A 119 16.76 -31.36 11.15
CA PRO A 119 17.68 -30.67 12.06
C PRO A 119 17.91 -29.20 11.70
N ASP A 120 17.78 -28.82 10.43
CA ASP A 120 17.97 -27.46 9.94
C ASP A 120 16.60 -26.77 9.72
N GLN A 121 16.04 -26.24 10.81
CA GLN A 121 14.90 -25.32 10.74
C GLN A 121 15.43 -23.90 10.54
N ASP A 122 15.07 -23.27 9.43
CA ASP A 122 15.33 -21.84 9.23
C ASP A 122 14.40 -21.04 10.17
N THR A 123 14.98 -20.51 11.24
CA THR A 123 14.25 -19.77 12.29
C THR A 123 14.47 -18.26 12.17
N GLU A 124 15.04 -17.77 11.06
CA GLU A 124 15.14 -16.33 10.84
C GLU A 124 13.75 -15.72 10.61
N VAL A 125 13.23 -15.15 11.70
CA VAL A 125 12.00 -14.36 11.74
C VAL A 125 12.21 -13.09 10.90
N GLY A 126 11.53 -13.04 9.75
CA GLY A 126 11.45 -11.87 8.85
C GLY A 126 10.68 -10.70 9.45
#